data_AF-A0A009PU45-F1
#
_entry.id   AF-A0A009PU45-F1
#
_cell.length_a   1.000
_cell.length_b   1.000
_cell.length_c   1.000
_cell.angle_alpha   90.00
_cell.angle_beta   90.00
_cell.angle_gamma   90.00
#
_symmetry.space_group_name_H-M   'P 1'
#
loop_
_entity.id
_entity.type
_entity.pdbx_description
1 polymer ?
#
loop_
_entity_poly.entity_id
_entity_poly.type
_entity_poly.pdbx_seq_one_letter_code
_entity_poly.pdbx_strand_id
1 'polypeptide(L)'
;MKHKEFVYVKMRLNDELHKNMKVKAQLEERSMNYLVDPIQLLSDPNILRNALLTYSEKVIELEHKVEVMQPTMEAFDRIATAEGSMCLTDAAKALQQEPQKFNKWLHMNDWIYKRNGSKHWVAYQEKIKAGYLEHKVKDIQLPDGTIKITEQVRVTPKGLTKLSKLLGNNNA
;
A
#
# COMPACT_ATOMS: atom_id res chain seq x y z
N MET A 1 -40.45 -39.98 24.04
CA MET A 1 -39.31 -39.15 23.62
C MET A 1 -38.80 -39.68 22.29
N LYS A 2 -38.92 -38.90 21.19
CA LYS A 2 -38.47 -39.32 19.85
C LYS A 2 -36.95 -39.05 19.73
N HIS A 3 -36.17 -40.08 19.44
CA HIS A 3 -34.76 -39.96 19.09
C HIS A 3 -34.63 -39.34 17.68
N LYS A 4 -33.70 -38.39 17.54
CA LYS A 4 -33.37 -37.72 16.29
C LYS A 4 -32.19 -38.50 15.69
N GLU A 5 -32.42 -39.19 14.58
CA GLU A 5 -31.38 -39.90 13.83
C GLU A 5 -30.40 -38.88 13.23
N PHE A 6 -29.12 -39.00 13.58
CA PHE A 6 -28.05 -38.34 12.84
C PHE A 6 -27.56 -39.32 11.76
N VAL A 7 -27.98 -39.08 10.53
CA VAL A 7 -27.50 -39.80 9.35
C VAL A 7 -26.03 -39.42 9.12
N TYR A 8 -25.12 -40.32 9.51
CA TYR A 8 -23.71 -40.22 9.11
C TYR A 8 -23.59 -40.61 7.63
N VAL A 9 -23.46 -39.61 6.75
CA VAL A 9 -23.05 -39.83 5.36
C VAL A 9 -21.59 -40.27 5.39
N LYS A 10 -21.36 -41.59 5.40
CA LYS A 10 -20.03 -42.20 5.26
C LYS A 10 -19.58 -41.99 3.82
N MET A 11 -19.07 -40.80 3.53
CA MET A 11 -18.50 -40.45 2.23
C MET A 11 -17.25 -41.31 2.04
N ARG A 12 -17.40 -42.40 1.28
CA ARG A 12 -16.33 -43.27 0.83
C ARG A 12 -15.43 -42.41 -0.08
N LEU A 13 -14.44 -41.75 0.49
CA LEU A 13 -13.34 -41.15 -0.27
C LEU A 13 -12.71 -42.30 -1.07
N ASN A 14 -12.77 -42.23 -2.40
CA ASN A 14 -12.14 -43.19 -3.29
C ASN A 14 -10.69 -43.44 -2.81
N ASP A 15 -10.28 -44.71 -2.71
CA ASP A 15 -8.95 -45.08 -2.20
C ASP A 15 -7.82 -44.34 -2.93
N GLU A 16 -8.00 -44.01 -4.22
CA GLU A 16 -7.11 -43.17 -5.01
C GLU A 16 -6.98 -41.73 -4.50
N LEU A 17 -8.08 -41.11 -4.06
CA LEU A 17 -8.06 -39.75 -3.53
C LEU A 17 -7.31 -39.70 -2.19
N HIS A 18 -7.48 -40.74 -1.36
CA HIS A 18 -6.74 -40.84 -0.09
C HIS A 18 -5.25 -41.12 -0.33
N LYS A 19 -4.92 -41.92 -1.34
CA LYS A 19 -3.53 -42.17 -1.76
C LYS A 19 -2.88 -40.90 -2.32
N ASN A 20 -3.60 -40.16 -3.16
CA ASN A 20 -3.12 -38.89 -3.72
C ASN A 20 -2.98 -37.80 -2.65
N MET A 21 -3.89 -37.73 -1.68
CA MET A 21 -3.77 -36.82 -0.53
C MET A 21 -2.55 -37.15 0.34
N LYS A 22 -2.26 -38.44 0.57
CA LYS A 22 -1.04 -38.85 1.30
C LYS A 22 0.24 -38.53 0.53
N VAL A 23 0.26 -38.78 -0.78
CA VAL A 23 1.40 -38.45 -1.63
C VAL A 23 1.59 -36.93 -1.70
N LYS A 24 0.50 -36.16 -1.79
CA LYS A 24 0.53 -34.69 -1.78
C LYS A 24 1.02 -34.16 -0.43
N ALA A 25 0.55 -34.71 0.70
CA ALA A 25 1.03 -34.35 2.02
C ALA A 25 2.52 -34.70 2.20
N GLN A 26 2.98 -35.85 1.68
CA GLN A 26 4.40 -36.22 1.70
C GLN A 26 5.26 -35.36 0.76
N LEU A 27 4.71 -34.93 -0.37
CA LEU A 27 5.35 -33.98 -1.28
C LEU A 27 5.39 -32.58 -0.66
N GLU A 28 4.34 -32.18 0.05
CA GLU A 28 4.27 -30.94 0.82
C GLU A 28 5.28 -30.97 1.98
N GLU A 29 5.34 -32.04 2.78
CA GLU A 29 6.35 -32.27 3.82
C GLU A 29 7.78 -32.29 3.23
N ARG A 30 8.00 -32.95 2.09
CA ARG A 30 9.29 -32.91 1.37
C ARG A 30 9.62 -31.53 0.81
N SER A 31 8.63 -30.76 0.39
CA SER A 31 8.81 -29.39 -0.08
C SER A 31 9.08 -28.41 1.06
N MET A 32 8.54 -28.67 2.26
CA MET A 32 8.86 -27.94 3.49
C MET A 32 10.25 -28.29 4.05
N ASN A 33 10.82 -29.44 3.66
CA ASN A 33 12.22 -29.81 3.90
C ASN A 33 13.22 -29.09 2.97
N TYR A 34 12.80 -28.14 2.15
CA TYR A 34 13.72 -27.21 1.47
C TYR A 34 14.37 -26.19 2.43
N LEU A 35 13.94 -26.19 3.70
CA LEU A 35 14.70 -25.55 4.75
C LEU A 35 15.96 -26.39 4.98
N VAL A 36 17.06 -25.98 4.34
CA VAL A 36 18.42 -26.43 4.63
C VAL A 36 18.51 -26.62 6.15
N ASP A 37 18.72 -27.86 6.59
CA ASP A 37 18.72 -28.20 8.01
C ASP A 37 19.75 -27.26 8.69
N PRO A 38 19.33 -26.27 9.50
CA PRO A 38 20.22 -25.18 9.92
C PRO A 38 21.45 -25.70 10.66
N ILE A 39 21.28 -26.83 11.33
CA ILE A 39 22.32 -27.56 12.05
C ILE A 39 23.36 -28.12 11.07
N GLN A 40 22.94 -28.62 9.91
CA GLN A 40 23.82 -29.16 8.89
C GLN A 40 24.59 -28.05 8.16
N LEU A 41 23.96 -26.91 7.91
CA LEU A 41 24.61 -25.68 7.40
C LEU A 41 25.69 -25.15 8.36
N LEU A 42 25.42 -25.18 9.67
CA LEU A 42 26.35 -24.75 10.72
C LEU A 42 27.47 -25.78 11.01
N SER A 43 27.27 -27.04 10.62
CA SER A 43 28.22 -28.13 10.89
C SER A 43 29.39 -28.21 9.89
N ASP A 44 29.23 -27.69 8.67
CA ASP A 44 30.30 -27.63 7.66
C ASP A 44 30.95 -26.24 7.64
N PRO A 45 32.23 -26.12 8.05
CA PRO A 45 32.95 -24.85 8.06
C PRO A 45 33.02 -24.13 6.71
N ASN A 46 33.06 -24.87 5.59
CA ASN A 46 33.15 -24.26 4.26
C ASN A 46 31.80 -23.68 3.81
N ILE A 47 30.70 -24.39 4.11
CA ILE A 47 29.35 -23.95 3.79
C ILE A 47 29.01 -22.69 4.61
N LEU A 48 29.31 -22.71 5.91
CA LEU A 48 29.11 -21.56 6.80
C LEU A 48 29.90 -20.34 6.33
N ARG A 49 31.19 -20.52 5.99
CA ARG A 49 32.03 -19.44 5.49
C ARG A 49 31.45 -18.79 4.23
N ASN A 50 31.04 -19.61 3.26
CA ASN A 50 30.47 -19.10 2.02
C ASN A 50 29.13 -18.38 2.26
N ALA A 51 28.26 -18.91 3.13
CA ALA A 51 27.01 -18.27 3.49
C ALA A 51 27.21 -16.91 4.17
N LEU A 52 28.18 -16.82 5.10
CA LEU A 52 28.55 -15.56 5.75
C LEU A 52 29.13 -14.54 4.77
N LEU A 53 30.00 -14.99 3.85
CA LEU A 53 30.55 -14.13 2.80
C LEU A 53 29.43 -13.55 1.93
N THR A 54 28.55 -14.39 1.39
CA THR A 54 27.42 -13.94 0.57
C THR A 54 26.48 -13.01 1.35
N TYR A 55 26.25 -13.26 2.64
CA TYR A 55 25.44 -12.36 3.46
C TYR A 55 26.14 -11.01 3.66
N SER A 56 27.45 -11.02 3.97
CA SER A 56 28.23 -9.79 4.16
C SER A 56 28.26 -8.93 2.88
N GLU A 57 28.41 -9.55 1.71
CA GLU A 57 28.36 -8.87 0.41
C GLU A 57 26.99 -8.23 0.17
N LYS A 58 25.90 -8.94 0.50
CA LYS A 58 24.54 -8.41 0.41
C LYS A 58 24.30 -7.24 1.36
N VAL A 59 24.82 -7.32 2.60
CA VAL A 59 24.71 -6.22 3.57
C VAL A 59 25.44 -4.99 3.04
N ILE A 60 26.67 -5.15 2.56
CA ILE A 60 27.45 -4.05 1.95
C ILE A 60 26.70 -3.45 0.75
N GLU A 61 26.14 -4.28 -0.12
CA GLU A 61 25.37 -3.81 -1.28
C GLU A 61 24.13 -3.02 -0.85
N LEU A 62 23.41 -3.49 0.18
CA LEU A 62 22.23 -2.81 0.70
C LEU A 62 22.59 -1.50 1.40
N GLU A 63 23.64 -1.47 2.21
CA GLU A 63 24.15 -0.26 2.86
C GLU A 63 24.55 0.79 1.81
N HIS A 64 25.26 0.37 0.76
CA HIS A 64 25.62 1.26 -0.34
C HIS A 64 24.38 1.78 -1.09
N LYS A 65 23.36 0.94 -1.32
CA LYS A 65 22.08 1.40 -1.92
C LYS A 65 21.39 2.43 -1.02
N VAL A 66 21.37 2.21 0.29
CA VAL A 66 20.79 3.16 1.25
C VAL A 66 21.55 4.48 1.21
N GLU A 67 22.89 4.45 1.21
CA GLU A 67 23.73 5.65 1.15
C GLU A 67 23.47 6.47 -0.11
N VAL A 68 23.37 5.82 -1.28
CA VAL A 68 23.05 6.48 -2.55
C VAL A 68 21.62 7.06 -2.57
N MET A 69 20.67 6.40 -1.91
CA MET A 69 19.26 6.83 -1.85
C MET A 69 18.98 7.89 -0.78
N GLN A 70 19.83 8.00 0.23
CA GLN A 70 19.68 8.93 1.34
C GLN A 70 19.51 10.41 0.90
N PRO A 71 20.37 10.98 0.03
CA PRO A 71 20.21 12.38 -0.38
C PRO A 71 18.94 12.61 -1.20
N THR A 72 18.48 11.61 -1.96
CA THR A 72 17.22 11.70 -2.69
C THR A 72 16.04 11.67 -1.73
N MET A 73 16.06 10.80 -0.72
CA MET A 73 15.03 10.75 0.33
C MET A 73 14.94 12.08 1.09
N GLU A 74 16.08 12.66 1.49
CA GLU A 74 16.12 13.95 2.18
C GLU A 74 15.60 15.09 1.30
N ALA A 75 15.90 15.08 0.00
CA ALA A 75 15.32 16.04 -0.93
C ALA A 75 13.79 15.91 -1.04
N PHE A 76 13.28 14.67 -1.11
CA PHE A 76 11.83 14.42 -1.09
C PHE A 76 11.18 14.86 0.22
N ASP A 77 11.83 14.61 1.36
CA ASP A 77 11.32 15.03 2.65
C ASP A 77 11.29 16.56 2.78
N ARG A 78 12.33 17.27 2.29
CA ARG A 78 12.30 18.75 2.21
C ARG A 78 11.13 19.27 1.39
N ILE A 79 10.86 18.66 0.23
CA ILE A 79 9.70 19.00 -0.61
C ILE A 79 8.39 18.66 0.12
N ALA A 80 8.33 17.54 0.83
CA ALA A 80 7.17 17.12 1.61
C ALA A 80 6.88 18.05 2.81
N THR A 81 7.91 18.70 3.36
CA THR A 81 7.81 19.69 4.44
C THR A 81 7.61 21.12 3.96
N ALA A 82 7.74 21.39 2.65
CA ALA A 82 7.60 22.73 2.12
C ALA A 82 6.19 23.29 2.38
N GLU A 83 6.08 24.59 2.63
CA GLU A 83 4.79 25.25 2.75
C GLU A 83 4.13 25.40 1.38
N GLY A 84 2.86 25.02 1.29
CA GLY A 84 2.05 25.19 0.10
C GLY A 84 1.23 23.94 -0.23
N SER A 85 -0.05 24.13 -0.52
CA SER A 85 -0.94 23.06 -0.96
C SER A 85 -1.32 23.24 -2.42
N MET A 86 -1.72 22.16 -3.07
CA MET A 86 -2.20 22.16 -4.46
C MET A 86 -3.69 21.84 -4.51
N CYS A 87 -4.43 22.43 -5.44
CA CYS A 87 -5.79 21.96 -5.67
C CYS A 87 -5.76 20.53 -6.25
N LEU A 88 -6.86 19.78 -6.13
CA LEU A 88 -6.90 18.39 -6.60
C LEU A 88 -6.48 18.23 -8.08
N THR A 89 -6.81 19.19 -8.94
CA THR A 89 -6.44 19.18 -10.36
C THR A 89 -4.94 19.38 -10.55
N ASP A 90 -4.33 20.31 -9.83
CA ASP A 90 -2.89 20.57 -9.93
C ASP A 90 -2.09 19.43 -9.31
N ALA A 91 -2.57 18.85 -8.22
CA ALA A 91 -2.01 17.66 -7.61
C ALA A 91 -2.04 16.46 -8.58
N ALA A 92 -3.14 16.26 -9.31
CA ALA A 92 -3.22 15.22 -10.34
C ALA A 92 -2.17 15.45 -11.43
N LYS A 93 -2.04 16.68 -11.94
CA LYS A 93 -1.03 17.03 -12.96
C LYS A 93 0.41 16.83 -12.45
N ALA A 94 0.69 17.21 -11.21
CA ALA A 94 2.00 17.00 -10.59
C ALA A 94 2.35 15.51 -10.46
N LEU A 95 1.35 14.66 -10.23
CA LEU A 95 1.48 13.19 -10.20
C LEU A 95 1.36 12.53 -11.58
N GLN A 96 1.31 13.33 -12.65
CA GLN A 96 1.13 12.87 -14.04
C GLN A 96 -0.11 11.99 -14.24
N GLN A 97 -1.16 12.25 -13.45
CA GLN A 97 -2.44 11.55 -13.53
C GLN A 97 -3.49 12.42 -14.22
N GLU A 98 -4.41 11.76 -14.91
CA GLU A 98 -5.60 12.42 -15.44
C GLU A 98 -6.51 12.86 -14.27
N PRO A 99 -6.91 14.15 -14.17
CA PRO A 99 -7.65 14.67 -13.01
C PRO A 99 -8.94 13.92 -12.69
N GLN A 100 -9.66 13.43 -13.71
CA GLN A 100 -10.88 12.67 -13.52
C GLN A 100 -10.61 11.30 -12.89
N LYS A 101 -9.59 10.57 -13.37
CA LYS A 101 -9.18 9.28 -12.81
C LYS A 101 -8.63 9.44 -11.40
N PHE A 102 -7.81 10.46 -11.17
CA PHE A 102 -7.26 10.78 -9.86
C PHE A 102 -8.36 11.05 -8.83
N ASN A 103 -9.32 11.93 -9.14
CA ASN A 103 -10.43 12.22 -8.23
C ASN A 103 -11.32 11.00 -7.98
N LYS A 104 -11.54 10.16 -9.00
CA LYS A 104 -12.26 8.90 -8.84
C LYS A 104 -11.53 7.95 -7.90
N TRP A 105 -10.21 7.80 -8.06
CA TRP A 105 -9.39 6.96 -7.20
C TRP A 105 -9.40 7.48 -5.75
N LEU A 106 -9.23 8.79 -5.54
CA LEU A 106 -9.33 9.41 -4.21
C LEU A 106 -10.70 9.14 -3.56
N HIS A 107 -11.77 9.21 -4.35
CA HIS A 107 -13.11 8.92 -3.84
C HIS A 107 -13.28 7.45 -3.45
N MET A 108 -12.80 6.53 -4.28
CA MET A 108 -12.86 5.09 -4.02
C MET A 108 -12.01 4.64 -2.83
N ASN A 109 -10.96 5.39 -2.48
CA ASN A 109 -10.04 5.06 -1.39
C ASN A 109 -10.29 5.90 -0.12
N ASP A 110 -11.48 6.48 0.03
CA ASP A 110 -11.87 7.29 1.19
C ASP A 110 -10.92 8.45 1.51
N TRP A 111 -10.42 9.13 0.47
CA TRP A 111 -9.71 10.40 0.63
C TRP A 111 -10.65 11.59 0.57
N ILE A 112 -11.61 11.53 -0.37
CA ILE A 112 -12.60 12.57 -0.60
C ILE A 112 -13.99 11.98 -0.81
N TYR A 113 -15.02 12.76 -0.53
CA TYR A 113 -16.41 12.41 -0.78
C TYR A 113 -17.21 13.63 -1.23
N LYS A 114 -18.44 13.40 -1.71
CA LYS A 114 -19.43 14.45 -1.98
C LYS A 114 -20.55 14.35 -0.97
N ARG A 115 -20.95 15.50 -0.41
CA ARG A 115 -22.19 15.60 0.37
C ARG A 115 -23.39 15.46 -0.57
N ASN A 116 -24.50 14.93 -0.08
CA ASN A 116 -25.69 14.76 -0.90
C ASN A 116 -26.16 16.12 -1.44
N GLY A 117 -26.36 16.22 -2.75
CA GLY A 117 -26.71 17.49 -3.44
C GLY A 117 -25.57 18.49 -3.64
N SER A 118 -24.35 18.23 -3.14
CA SER A 118 -23.19 19.10 -3.37
C SER A 118 -22.36 18.66 -4.57
N LYS A 119 -21.93 19.64 -5.39
CA LYS A 119 -20.97 19.42 -6.48
C LYS A 119 -19.51 19.44 -5.99
N HIS A 120 -19.26 19.94 -4.79
CA HIS A 120 -17.92 20.14 -4.24
C HIS A 120 -17.41 18.87 -3.52
N TRP A 121 -16.13 18.58 -3.73
CA TRP A 121 -15.43 17.55 -2.97
C TRP A 121 -15.14 18.01 -1.55
N VAL A 122 -15.18 17.08 -0.62
CA VAL A 122 -14.85 17.27 0.79
C VAL A 122 -13.85 16.19 1.18
N ALA A 123 -12.81 16.56 1.92
CA ALA A 123 -11.84 15.58 2.43
C ALA A 123 -12.38 14.89 3.68
N TYR A 124 -12.06 13.62 3.86
CA TYR A 124 -12.34 12.94 5.12
C TYR A 124 -11.46 13.50 6.25
N GLN A 125 -12.03 13.63 7.44
CA GLN A 125 -11.36 14.20 8.61
C GLN A 125 -10.08 13.44 8.98
N GLU A 126 -10.03 12.14 8.74
CA GLU A 126 -8.83 11.31 8.95
C GLU A 126 -7.65 11.80 8.10
N LYS A 127 -7.88 12.12 6.81
CA LYS A 127 -6.83 12.59 5.92
C LYS A 127 -6.38 14.03 6.24
N ILE A 128 -7.29 14.82 6.81
CA ILE A 128 -6.97 16.15 7.35
C ILE A 128 -6.10 16.04 8.60
N LYS A 129 -6.49 15.20 9.57
CA LYS A 129 -5.71 14.95 10.78
C LYS A 129 -4.32 14.37 10.48
N ALA A 130 -4.22 13.50 9.48
CA ALA A 130 -2.94 12.96 9.02
C ALA A 130 -2.05 14.01 8.31
N GLY A 131 -2.61 15.18 7.97
CA GLY A 131 -1.93 16.26 7.27
C GLY A 131 -1.71 15.98 5.78
N TYR A 132 -2.49 15.09 5.16
CA TYR A 132 -2.40 14.78 3.73
C TYR A 132 -3.27 15.71 2.88
N LEU A 133 -4.42 16.10 3.42
CA LEU A 133 -5.35 17.01 2.77
C LEU A 133 -5.65 18.18 3.73
N GLU A 134 -5.96 19.33 3.19
CA GLU A 134 -6.41 20.49 3.95
C GLU A 134 -7.57 21.18 3.22
N HIS A 135 -8.36 21.96 3.96
CA HIS A 135 -9.40 22.81 3.39
C HIS A 135 -8.95 24.26 3.45
N LYS A 136 -9.00 24.93 2.31
CA LYS A 136 -8.74 26.38 2.23
C LYS A 136 -10.05 27.07 1.88
N VAL A 137 -10.42 28.04 2.72
CA VAL A 137 -11.54 28.93 2.45
C VAL A 137 -11.07 29.99 1.45
N LYS A 138 -11.85 30.19 0.40
CA LYS A 138 -11.61 31.21 -0.62
C LYS A 138 -12.87 32.01 -0.86
N ASP A 139 -12.71 33.32 -0.81
CA ASP A 139 -13.74 34.29 -1.17
C ASP A 139 -13.72 34.49 -2.69
N ILE A 140 -14.88 34.27 -3.29
CA ILE A 140 -15.10 34.50 -4.71
C ILE A 140 -16.03 35.69 -4.83
N GLN A 141 -15.54 36.80 -5.37
CA GLN A 141 -16.40 37.91 -5.77
C GLN A 141 -17.17 37.52 -7.02
N LEU A 142 -18.49 37.61 -6.96
CA LEU A 142 -19.37 37.38 -8.09
C LEU A 142 -19.52 38.65 -8.93
N PRO A 143 -19.96 38.52 -10.20
CA PRO A 143 -20.19 39.66 -11.09
C PRO A 143 -21.23 40.67 -10.57
N ASP A 144 -22.09 40.24 -9.65
CA ASP A 144 -23.10 41.07 -8.99
C ASP A 144 -22.56 41.84 -7.77
N GLY A 145 -21.27 41.73 -7.47
CA GLY A 145 -20.60 42.36 -6.33
C GLY A 145 -20.76 41.61 -5.01
N THR A 146 -21.47 40.48 -4.99
CA THR A 146 -21.60 39.65 -3.78
C THR A 146 -20.36 38.78 -3.55
N ILE A 147 -20.06 38.46 -2.30
CA ILE A 147 -18.94 37.59 -1.92
C ILE A 147 -19.49 36.21 -1.59
N LYS A 148 -19.01 35.19 -2.30
CA LYS A 148 -19.30 33.77 -2.00
C LYS A 148 -18.07 33.13 -1.38
N ILE A 149 -18.24 32.71 -0.13
CA ILE A 149 -17.26 31.92 0.61
C ILE A 149 -17.35 30.48 0.11
N THR A 150 -16.25 29.95 -0.41
CA THR A 150 -16.15 28.55 -0.86
C THR A 150 -15.02 27.83 -0.15
N GLU A 151 -15.28 26.60 0.29
CA GLU A 151 -14.27 25.73 0.86
C GLU A 151 -13.72 24.80 -0.23
N GLN A 152 -12.39 24.75 -0.37
CA GLN A 152 -11.73 23.92 -1.38
C GLN A 152 -10.77 22.92 -0.73
N VAL A 153 -10.89 21.64 -1.10
CA VAL A 153 -9.92 20.59 -0.76
C VAL A 153 -8.60 20.81 -1.50
N ARG A 154 -7.51 20.75 -0.76
CA ARG A 154 -6.15 20.85 -1.28
C ARG A 154 -5.28 19.73 -0.73
N VAL A 155 -4.31 19.32 -1.54
CA VAL A 155 -3.34 18.28 -1.22
C VAL A 155 -2.08 18.96 -0.70
N THR A 156 -1.62 18.56 0.48
CA THR A 156 -0.36 19.04 1.05
C THR A 156 0.82 18.33 0.38
N PRO A 157 2.06 18.80 0.53
CA PRO A 157 3.21 18.10 -0.04
C PRO A 157 3.42 16.72 0.60
N LYS A 158 3.12 16.58 1.89
CA LYS A 158 3.01 15.28 2.59
C LYS A 158 1.95 14.36 1.97
N GLY A 159 0.80 14.92 1.56
CA GLY A 159 -0.23 14.19 0.83
C GLY A 159 0.26 13.73 -0.55
N LEU A 160 0.94 14.60 -1.29
CA LEU A 160 1.50 14.31 -2.60
C LEU A 160 2.51 13.16 -2.56
N THR A 161 3.44 13.15 -1.59
CA THR A 161 4.40 12.06 -1.46
C THR A 161 3.74 10.73 -1.13
N LYS A 162 2.72 10.73 -0.25
CA LYS A 162 1.95 9.53 0.07
C LYS A 162 1.19 9.02 -1.15
N LEU A 163 0.53 9.91 -1.89
CA LEU A 163 -0.23 9.58 -3.10
C LEU A 163 0.68 9.07 -4.22
N SER A 164 1.86 9.67 -4.41
CA SER A 164 2.86 9.21 -5.37
C SER A 164 3.26 7.76 -5.12
N LYS A 165 3.53 7.38 -3.87
CA LYS A 165 3.84 5.99 -3.49
C LYS A 165 2.67 5.04 -3.75
N LEU A 166 1.45 5.43 -3.38
CA LEU A 166 0.26 4.59 -3.56
C LEU A 166 -0.11 4.40 -5.03
N LEU A 167 0.05 5.42 -5.86
CA LEU A 167 -0.27 5.37 -7.28
C LEU A 167 0.86 4.74 -8.11
N GLY A 168 2.12 4.93 -7.72
CA GLY A 168 3.26 4.27 -8.35
C GLY A 168 3.21 2.74 -8.21
N ASN A 169 2.75 2.23 -7.07
CA ASN A 169 2.61 0.79 -6.84
C ASN A 169 1.46 0.14 -7.62
N ASN A 170 0.53 0.93 -8.17
CA ASN A 170 -0.63 0.41 -8.93
C ASN A 170 -0.34 0.28 -10.44
N ASN A 171 0.83 0.75 -10.91
CA ASN A 171 1.26 0.69 -12.30
C ASN A 171 2.41 -0.30 -12.54
N ALA A 172 2.70 -1.19 -11.58
CA ALA A 172 3.74 -2.22 -11.64
C ALA A 172 3.13 -3.62 -11.64
#